data_AF-A0A968Q3G0-F1
#
_entry.id   AF-A0A968Q3G0-F1
#
_cell.length_a   1.000
_cell.length_b   1.000
_cell.length_c   1.000
_cell.angle_alpha   90.00
_cell.angle_beta   90.00
_cell.angle_gamma   90.00
#
_symmetry.space_group_name_H-M   'P 1'
#
loop_
_entity.id
_entity.type
_entity.pdbx_description
1 polymer ?
#
loop_
_entity_poly.entity_id
_entity_poly.type
_entity_poly.pdbx_seq_one_letter_code
_entity_poly.pdbx_strand_id
1 'polypeptide(L)' 'MEQQLPLLGQGLYQLTDESGTIWVLTSTSPPPLGDQITIRAELHFESILMEGQEIGEYYAEELEQLASGAPTAEPASE' A
#
# COMPACT_ATOMS: atom_id res chain seq x y z
N MET A 1 -9.02 9.78 7.85
CA MET A 1 -9.84 9.77 6.61
C MET A 1 -9.02 9.02 5.58
N GLU A 2 -9.16 7.71 5.55
CA GLU A 2 -8.54 6.87 4.52
C GLU A 2 -9.37 7.00 3.24
N GLN A 3 -8.74 7.33 2.11
CA GLN A 3 -9.41 7.44 0.82
C GLN A 3 -8.91 6.34 -0.12
N GLN A 4 -9.84 5.57 -0.69
CA GLN A 4 -9.57 4.61 -1.76
C GLN A 4 -10.23 5.15 -3.04
N LEU A 5 -9.43 5.39 -4.09
CA LEU A 5 -9.92 5.82 -5.40
C LEU A 5 -9.80 4.64 -6.38
N PRO A 6 -10.92 4.07 -6.88
CA PRO A 6 -10.84 3.05 -7.92
C PRO A 6 -10.39 3.71 -9.23
N LEU A 7 -9.17 3.40 -9.66
CA LEU A 7 -8.71 3.67 -11.01
C LEU A 7 -9.16 2.53 -11.94
N LEU A 8 -9.28 2.78 -13.24
CA LEU A 8 -9.75 1.77 -14.20
C LEU A 8 -8.82 0.54 -14.21
N GLY A 9 -9.20 -0.52 -13.50
CA GLY A 9 -8.42 -1.76 -13.37
C GLY A 9 -7.26 -1.71 -12.38
N GLN A 10 -7.15 -0.64 -11.58
CA GLN A 10 -6.09 -0.46 -10.58
C GLN A 10 -6.68 0.13 -9.29
N GLY A 11 -6.14 -0.25 -8.14
CA GLY A 11 -6.48 0.31 -6.83
C GLY A 11 -5.41 1.27 -6.35
N LEU A 12 -5.82 2.30 -5.61
CA LEU A 12 -4.90 3.17 -4.88
C LEU A 12 -5.35 3.22 -3.43
N TYR A 13 -4.45 2.90 -2.51
CA TYR A 13 -4.71 2.94 -1.07
C TYR A 13 -3.52 3.51 -0.30
N GLN A 14 -3.78 3.97 0.93
CA GLN A 14 -2.72 4.48 1.80
C GLN A 14 -2.26 3.38 2.74
N LEU A 15 -0.94 3.21 2.83
CA LEU A 15 -0.31 2.37 3.83
C LEU A 15 0.37 3.27 4.85
N THR A 16 0.01 3.09 6.12
CA THR A 16 0.56 3.86 7.24
C THR A 16 1.30 2.92 8.18
N ASP A 17 2.51 3.30 8.55
CA ASP A 17 3.34 2.63 9.55
C ASP A 17 3.96 3.65 10.52
N GLU A 18 4.91 3.21 11.35
CA GLU A 18 5.63 4.11 12.27
C GLU A 18 6.49 5.16 11.56
N SER A 19 6.84 4.93 10.28
CA SER A 19 7.67 5.81 9.46
C SER A 19 6.87 6.93 8.79
N GLY A 20 5.58 6.71 8.55
CA GLY A 20 4.71 7.70 7.91
C GLY A 20 3.58 7.06 7.12
N THR A 21 3.15 7.75 6.06
CA THR A 21 2.10 7.27 5.16
C THR A 21 2.59 7.37 3.73
N ILE A 22 2.34 6.32 2.95
CA ILE A 22 2.68 6.25 1.52
C ILE A 22 1.47 5.79 0.72
N TRP A 23 1.34 6.32 -0.50
CA TRP A 23 0.38 5.82 -1.47
C TRP A 23 0.89 4.55 -2.13
N VAL A 24 0.05 3.52 -2.19
CA VAL A 24 0.34 2.26 -2.84
C VAL A 24 -0.62 2.05 -4.00
N LEU A 25 -0.04 1.89 -5.19
CA LEU A 25 -0.73 1.49 -6.42
C LEU A 25 -0.75 -0.03 -6.51
N THR A 26 -1.93 -0.62 -6.67
CA THR A 26 -2.09 -2.07 -6.88
C THR A 26 -2.84 -2.33 -8.18
N SER A 27 -2.46 -3.40 -8.89
CA SER A 27 -3.20 -3.88 -10.07
C SER A 27 -4.42 -4.75 -9.69
N THR A 28 -4.64 -4.95 -8.39
CA THR A 28 -5.76 -5.76 -7.87
C THR A 28 -6.73 -4.91 -7.07
N SER A 29 -7.73 -5.55 -6.43
CA SER A 29 -8.62 -4.81 -5.54
C SER A 29 -7.84 -4.38 -4.30
N PRO A 30 -7.94 -3.12 -3.86
CA PRO A 30 -7.26 -2.69 -2.66
C PRO A 30 -7.80 -3.46 -1.43
N PRO A 31 -6.96 -3.65 -0.41
CA PRO A 31 -7.31 -4.40 0.79
C PRO A 31 -8.39 -3.67 1.61
N PRO A 32 -9.08 -4.38 2.52
CA PRO A 32 -9.99 -3.77 3.48
C PRO A 32 -9.28 -2.72 4.33
N LEU A 33 -9.98 -1.62 4.63
CA LEU A 33 -9.46 -0.60 5.54
C LEU A 33 -9.24 -1.19 6.94
N GLY A 34 -8.14 -0.82 7.58
CA GLY A 34 -7.75 -1.29 8.92
C GLY A 34 -7.03 -2.63 8.98
N ASP A 35 -6.89 -3.35 7.85
CA ASP A 35 -6.12 -4.60 7.83
C ASP A 35 -4.62 -4.34 7.90
N GLN A 36 -3.93 -5.12 8.72
CA GLN A 36 -2.48 -5.15 8.73
C GLN A 36 -1.98 -6.09 7.63
N ILE A 37 -1.30 -5.52 6.65
CA ILE A 37 -0.76 -6.23 5.49
C ILE A 37 0.75 -6.06 5.45
N THR A 38 1.41 -7.03 4.82
CA THR A 38 2.78 -6.89 4.38
C THR A 38 2.79 -6.98 2.87
N ILE A 39 3.46 -6.03 2.21
CA ILE A 39 3.58 -6.03 0.75
C ILE A 39 5.05 -6.00 0.36
N ARG A 40 5.37 -6.58 -0.79
CA ARG A 40 6.57 -6.22 -1.54
C ARG A 40 6.14 -5.21 -2.59
N ALA A 41 6.84 -4.09 -2.65
CA ALA A 41 6.56 -3.02 -3.59
C ALA A 41 7.86 -2.47 -4.19
N GLU A 42 7.75 -1.90 -5.38
CA GLU A 42 8.79 -1.07 -5.98
C GLU A 42 8.51 0.40 -5.66
N LEU A 43 9.53 1.17 -5.30
CA LEU A 43 9.38 2.60 -5.00
C LEU A 43 9.58 3.41 -6.28
N HIS A 44 8.57 4.21 -6.61
CA HIS A 44 8.61 5.13 -7.72
C HIS A 44 8.62 6.57 -7.20
N PHE A 45 9.35 7.42 -7.90
CA PHE A 45 9.36 8.86 -7.69
C PHE A 45 8.87 9.51 -8.97
N GLU A 46 7.73 10.20 -8.89
CA GLU A 46 7.24 11.00 -10.00
C GLU A 46 7.46 12.47 -9.68
N SER A 47 8.41 13.09 -10.39
CA SER A 47 8.65 14.53 -10.28
C SER A 47 7.64 15.29 -11.14
N ILE A 48 6.80 16.09 -10.47
CA ILE A 48 5.96 17.07 -11.15
C ILE A 48 6.67 18.42 -11.03
N LEU A 49 7.08 19.00 -12.16
CA LEU A 49 7.50 20.40 -12.18
C LEU A 49 6.25 21.27 -12.05
N MET A 50 6.02 21.85 -10.88
CA MET A 50 4.99 22.86 -10.66
C MET A 50 5.66 24.21 -10.38
N GLU A 51 5.36 25.20 -11.23
CA GLU A 51 5.88 26.58 -11.11
C GLU A 51 7.42 26.68 -11.00
N GLY A 52 8.15 25.73 -11.60
CA GLY A 52 9.62 25.68 -11.54
C GLY A 52 10.18 25.10 -10.24
N GLN A 53 9.33 24.62 -9.35
CA GLN A 53 9.69 23.81 -8.19
C GLN A 53 9.46 22.33 -8.53
N GLU A 54 10.47 21.50 -8.29
CA GLU A 54 10.31 20.05 -8.37
C GLU A 54 9.51 19.59 -7.14
N ILE A 55 8.24 19.27 -7.35
CA ILE A 55 7.38 18.67 -6.35
C ILE A 55 7.16 17.23 -6.81
N GLY A 56 7.98 16.32 -6.29
CA GLY A 56 7.81 14.90 -6.54
C GLY A 56 7.32 14.18 -5.29
N GLU A 57 6.37 13.27 -5.47
CA GLU A 57 5.91 12.38 -4.41
C GLU A 57 6.41 10.96 -4.67
N TYR A 58 6.84 10.29 -3.61
CA TYR A 58 7.14 8.87 -3.66
C TYR A 58 5.84 8.07 -3.53
N TYR A 59 5.67 7.06 -4.38
CA TYR A 59 4.61 6.08 -4.26
C TYR A 59 5.18 4.68 -4.42
N ALA A 60 4.48 3.69 -3.88
CA ALA A 60 4.86 2.29 -4.02
C ALA A 60 3.96 1.62 -5.08
N GLU A 61 4.54 0.87 -6.00
CA GLU A 61 3.81 -0.06 -6.86
C GLU A 61 3.86 -1.46 -6.22
N GLU A 62 2.70 -2.00 -5.84
CA GLU A 62 2.58 -3.32 -5.23
C GLU A 62 2.93 -4.41 -6.25
N LEU A 63 3.91 -5.24 -5.88
CA LEU A 63 4.33 -6.41 -6.66
C LEU A 63 3.65 -7.69 -6.14
N GLU A 64 3.60 -7.84 -4.82
CA GLU A 64 2.94 -8.97 -4.15
C GLU A 64 2.50 -8.61 -2.73
N GLN A 65 1.33 -9.09 -2.32
CA GLN A 65 0.93 -9.08 -0.92
C GLN A 65 1.44 -10.35 -0.25
N LEU A 66 2.34 -10.18 0.72
CA LEU A 66 2.85 -11.27 1.53
C LEU A 66 1.80 -11.61 2.58
N ALA A 67 1.41 -12.88 2.68
CA ALA A 67 0.41 -13.31 3.64
C ALA A 67 0.81 -12.84 5.04
N SER A 68 -0.05 -12.02 5.66
CA SER A 68 0.07 -11.66 7.07
C SER A 68 -0.02 -12.95 7.85
N GLY A 69 1.11 -13.39 8.42
CA GLY A 69 1.13 -14.55 9.30
C GLY A 69 0.23 -14.28 10.49
N ALA A 70 -1.00 -14.79 10.46
CA ALA A 70 -1.71 -15.06 11.70
C ALA A 70 -0.83 -15.98 12.55
N PRO A 71 -0.79 -15.82 13.88
CA PRO A 71 -0.12 -16.81 14.72
C PRO A 71 -0.75 -18.15 14.38
N THR A 72 0.07 -19.16 14.10
CA THR A 72 -0.34 -20.55 14.17
C THR A 72 -0.99 -20.74 15.53
N ALA A 73 -2.33 -20.66 15.60
CA ALA A 73 -3.07 -21.21 16.70
C ALA A 73 -2.86 -22.72 16.56
N GLU A 74 -1.83 -23.22 17.23
CA GLU A 74 -1.74 -24.65 17.55
C GLU A 74 -3.12 -25.06 18.07
N PRO A 75 -3.79 -26.04 17.45
CA PRO A 75 -4.94 -26.62 18.10
C PRO A 75 -4.41 -27.26 19.38
N ALA A 76 -4.85 -26.74 20.53
CA ALA A 76 -4.67 -27.40 21.80
C ALA A 76 -5.13 -28.85 21.62
N SER A 77 -4.19 -29.77 21.59
CA SER A 77 -4.48 -31.20 21.60
C SER A 77 -4.87 -31.54 23.02
N GLU A 78 -6.12 -31.99 23.14
CA GLU A 78 -6.82 -32.44 24.34
C GLU A 78 -6.14 -33.67 24.98
#